data_AF-T1D9W0-F1
#
_entry.id   AF-T1D9W0-F1
#
_cell.length_a   1.000
_cell.length_b   1.000
_cell.length_c   1.000
_cell.angle_alpha   90.00
_cell.angle_beta   90.00
_cell.angle_gamma   90.00
#
_symmetry.space_group_name_H-M   'P 1'
#
loop_
_entity.id
_entity.type
_entity.pdbx_description
1 polymer ?
#
loop_
_entity_poly.entity_id
_entity_poly.type
_entity_poly.pdbx_seq_one_letter_code
_entity_poly.pdbx_strand_id
1 'polypeptide(L)'
;MPKQNGWLNIGVGGMAERIKRSRRSIHDHWALLTRKLERDLARGAHYAPTGYSYYLRGRVDVVRRGTAFIAGDAAGLATRDMAEGIGPAVRSGLAAADSILTGAPYRLEDITGASLGGGWTSRLFDWAMTRGAGSAAAA
;
A
#
# COMPACT_ATOMS: atom_id res chain seq x y z
N MET A 1 6.30 13.16 -4.06
CA MET A 1 7.38 12.91 -3.08
C MET A 1 8.70 13.43 -3.65
N PRO A 2 9.22 14.56 -3.15
CA PRO A 2 10.49 15.12 -3.61
C PRO A 2 11.63 14.10 -3.49
N LYS A 3 12.54 14.13 -4.46
CA LYS A 3 13.79 13.38 -4.49
C LYS A 3 14.96 14.36 -4.64
N GLN A 4 16.17 13.83 -4.58
CA GLN A 4 17.38 14.64 -4.78
C GLN A 4 17.52 15.05 -6.25
N ASN A 5 18.40 16.02 -6.53
CA ASN A 5 18.79 16.43 -7.88
C ASN A 5 17.63 16.90 -8.77
N GLY A 6 16.66 17.61 -8.18
CA GLY A 6 15.53 18.17 -8.91
C GLY A 6 14.45 17.17 -9.33
N TRP A 7 14.55 15.90 -8.89
CA TRP A 7 13.55 14.89 -9.21
C TRP A 7 12.35 14.96 -8.26
N LEU A 8 11.15 14.67 -8.80
CA LEU A 8 9.92 14.57 -8.04
C LEU A 8 9.18 13.29 -8.42
N ASN A 9 9.01 12.38 -7.46
CA ASN A 9 8.13 11.24 -7.67
C ASN A 9 6.68 11.70 -7.63
N ILE A 10 5.96 11.50 -8.72
CA ILE A 10 4.52 11.69 -8.82
C ILE A 10 3.86 10.37 -9.18
N GLY A 11 2.62 10.19 -8.77
CA GLY A 11 1.89 8.97 -9.05
C GLY A 11 0.42 9.12 -8.72
N VAL A 12 -0.37 8.20 -9.26
CA VAL A 12 -1.77 8.01 -8.92
C VAL A 12 -1.97 6.55 -8.61
N GLY A 13 -2.75 6.26 -7.59
CA GLY A 13 -3.13 4.91 -7.18
C GLY A 13 -4.63 4.83 -6.93
N GLY A 14 -5.15 3.62 -6.86
CA GLY A 14 -6.56 3.39 -6.52
C GLY A 14 -6.86 1.92 -6.34
N MET A 15 -8.00 1.62 -5.72
CA MET A 15 -8.43 0.24 -5.52
C MET A 15 -8.79 -0.41 -6.85
N ALA A 16 -8.15 -1.54 -7.16
CA ALA A 16 -8.30 -2.23 -8.45
C ALA A 16 -9.77 -2.49 -8.81
N GLU A 17 -10.57 -3.03 -7.88
CA GLU A 17 -11.99 -3.29 -8.11
C GLU A 17 -12.83 -2.02 -8.35
N ARG A 18 -12.42 -0.88 -7.79
CA ARG A 18 -13.10 0.40 -8.06
C ARG A 18 -12.74 0.95 -9.43
N ILE A 19 -11.47 0.87 -9.79
CA ILE A 19 -10.99 1.27 -11.12
C ILE A 19 -11.73 0.43 -12.18
N LYS A 20 -11.77 -0.90 -12.02
CA LYS A 20 -12.51 -1.81 -12.92
C LYS A 20 -13.99 -1.43 -13.04
N ARG A 21 -14.70 -1.23 -11.92
CA ARG A 21 -16.11 -0.81 -11.92
C ARG A 21 -16.37 0.53 -12.59
N SER A 22 -15.39 1.44 -12.56
CA SER A 22 -15.50 2.75 -13.21
C SER A 22 -15.39 2.70 -14.74
N ARG A 23 -15.11 1.51 -15.33
CA ARG A 23 -14.80 1.32 -16.76
C ARG A 23 -13.65 2.20 -17.26
N ARG A 24 -12.76 2.61 -16.34
CA ARG A 24 -11.51 3.30 -16.62
C ARG A 24 -10.34 2.44 -16.18
N SER A 25 -9.18 2.76 -16.70
CA SER A 25 -7.90 2.17 -16.31
C SER A 25 -7.13 3.13 -15.40
N ILE A 26 -6.08 2.63 -14.75
CA ILE A 26 -5.12 3.49 -14.04
C ILE A 26 -4.39 4.43 -15.02
N HIS A 27 -4.22 4.03 -16.28
CA HIS A 27 -3.62 4.85 -17.33
C HIS A 27 -4.48 6.08 -17.67
N ASP A 28 -5.81 5.95 -17.66
CA ASP A 28 -6.71 7.09 -17.89
C ASP A 28 -6.57 8.14 -16.78
N HIS A 29 -6.45 7.69 -15.53
CA HIS A 29 -6.25 8.56 -14.38
C HIS A 29 -4.87 9.22 -14.42
N TRP A 30 -3.84 8.48 -14.84
CA TRP A 30 -2.50 9.02 -15.07
C TRP A 30 -2.51 10.11 -16.14
N ALA A 31 -3.16 9.88 -17.28
CA ALA A 31 -3.26 10.85 -18.35
C ALA A 31 -4.01 12.14 -17.92
N LEU A 32 -5.02 12.01 -17.05
CA LEU A 32 -5.69 13.17 -16.45
C LEU A 32 -4.76 13.97 -15.54
N LEU A 33 -3.98 13.28 -14.69
CA LEU A 33 -3.03 13.91 -13.80
C LEU A 33 -1.95 14.67 -14.57
N THR A 34 -1.31 14.05 -15.57
CA THR A 34 -0.24 14.69 -16.35
C THR A 34 -0.74 15.88 -17.14
N ARG A 35 -1.95 15.82 -17.74
CA ARG A 35 -2.57 17.00 -18.38
C ARG A 35 -2.80 18.16 -17.41
N LYS A 36 -3.21 17.87 -16.18
CA LYS A 36 -3.38 18.90 -15.15
C LYS A 36 -2.03 19.51 -14.76
N LEU A 37 -1.01 18.68 -14.56
CA LEU A 37 0.33 19.15 -14.21
C LEU A 37 0.94 20.01 -15.32
N GLU A 38 0.84 19.58 -16.58
CA GLU A 38 1.32 20.33 -17.74
C GLU A 38 0.70 21.73 -17.84
N ARG A 39 -0.58 21.85 -17.50
CA ARG A 39 -1.31 23.12 -17.53
C ARG A 39 -0.93 24.03 -16.36
N ASP A 40 -0.83 23.47 -15.15
CA ASP A 40 -0.92 24.28 -13.93
C ASP A 40 0.40 24.37 -13.14
N LEU A 41 1.30 23.38 -13.21
CA LEU A 41 2.39 23.26 -12.23
C LEU A 41 3.77 22.86 -12.81
N ALA A 42 3.79 22.04 -13.85
CA ALA A 42 5.00 21.38 -14.33
C ALA A 42 5.00 21.27 -15.87
N ARG A 43 4.93 22.42 -16.53
CA ARG A 43 4.94 22.52 -18.00
C ARG A 43 6.26 21.98 -18.59
N GLY A 44 6.17 21.12 -19.59
CA GLY A 44 7.31 20.51 -20.25
C GLY A 44 8.04 19.47 -19.40
N ALA A 45 7.45 19.01 -18.29
CA ALA A 45 8.07 17.98 -17.47
C ALA A 45 8.14 16.64 -18.20
N HIS A 46 9.28 15.96 -18.06
CA HIS A 46 9.46 14.62 -18.61
C HIS A 46 8.95 13.56 -17.63
N TYR A 47 8.15 12.63 -18.15
CA TYR A 47 7.58 11.54 -17.36
C TYR A 47 8.07 10.18 -17.87
N ALA A 48 8.44 9.28 -16.96
CA ALA A 48 8.76 7.89 -17.24
C ALA A 48 7.88 6.97 -16.35
N PRO A 49 6.59 6.79 -16.69
CA PRO A 49 5.66 6.10 -15.80
C PRO A 49 5.94 4.59 -15.74
N THR A 50 5.90 4.04 -14.52
CA THR A 50 5.90 2.60 -14.23
C THR A 50 4.73 2.27 -13.30
N GLY A 51 4.29 1.01 -13.25
CA GLY A 51 3.15 0.59 -12.43
C GLY A 51 3.40 -0.67 -11.63
N TYR A 52 2.86 -0.74 -10.43
CA TYR A 52 2.91 -1.90 -9.54
C TYR A 52 1.53 -2.18 -8.97
N SER A 53 1.21 -3.46 -8.80
CA SER A 53 0.03 -3.91 -8.06
C SER A 53 0.49 -4.60 -6.79
N TYR A 54 -0.15 -4.29 -5.68
CA TYR A 54 0.12 -4.89 -4.39
C TYR A 54 -1.17 -5.03 -3.59
N TYR A 55 -1.18 -5.98 -2.67
CA TYR A 55 -2.32 -6.22 -1.80
C TYR A 55 -2.26 -5.30 -0.59
N LEU A 56 -3.41 -4.71 -0.23
CA LEU A 56 -3.57 -4.03 1.05
C LEU A 56 -3.88 -5.05 2.15
N ARG A 57 -3.69 -4.63 3.40
CA ARG A 57 -3.75 -5.55 4.54
C ARG A 57 -5.01 -6.39 4.62
N GLY A 58 -4.83 -7.71 4.50
CA GLY A 58 -5.83 -8.74 4.70
C GLY A 58 -5.64 -9.46 6.05
N ARG A 59 -6.44 -10.49 6.30
CA ARG A 59 -6.22 -11.40 7.41
C ARG A 59 -5.15 -12.43 7.00
N VAL A 60 -4.11 -12.59 7.81
CA VAL A 60 -3.08 -13.63 7.62
C VAL A 60 -3.07 -14.50 8.87
N ASP A 61 -3.40 -15.77 8.69
CA ASP A 61 -3.61 -16.70 9.80
C ASP A 61 -2.32 -17.43 10.20
N VAL A 62 -1.37 -17.58 9.27
CA VAL A 62 -0.10 -18.28 9.50
C VAL A 62 1.05 -17.43 8.97
N VAL A 63 1.90 -16.94 9.89
CA VAL A 63 3.04 -16.06 9.58
C VAL A 63 4.41 -16.77 9.68
N ARG A 64 4.41 -18.00 10.22
CA ARG A 64 5.58 -18.86 10.35
C ARG A 64 5.21 -20.33 10.24
N ARG A 65 6.03 -21.12 9.55
CA ARG A 65 5.96 -22.59 9.53
C ARG A 65 7.36 -23.19 9.59
N GLY A 66 7.69 -23.81 10.73
CA GLY A 66 9.06 -24.31 10.97
C GLY A 66 10.06 -23.16 10.93
N THR A 67 10.96 -23.22 9.94
CA THR A 67 11.99 -22.19 9.67
C THR A 67 11.58 -21.20 8.58
N ALA A 68 10.38 -21.30 8.02
CA ALA A 68 9.86 -20.35 7.03
C ALA A 68 9.07 -19.22 7.72
N PHE A 69 9.36 -17.97 7.34
CA PHE A 69 8.73 -16.75 7.85
C PHE A 69 8.19 -15.93 6.68
N ILE A 70 7.05 -15.26 6.87
CA ILE A 70 6.53 -14.29 5.90
C ILE A 70 6.50 -12.89 6.52
N ALA A 71 6.96 -11.91 5.75
CA ALA A 71 7.10 -10.52 6.17
C ALA A 71 6.69 -9.56 5.04
N GLY A 72 6.47 -8.28 5.37
CA GLY A 72 6.12 -7.23 4.41
C GLY A 72 4.86 -7.52 3.60
N ASP A 73 4.92 -7.23 2.31
CA ASP A 73 3.77 -7.40 1.40
C ASP A 73 3.33 -8.87 1.27
N ALA A 74 4.24 -9.83 1.44
CA ALA A 74 3.90 -11.25 1.46
C ALA A 74 3.03 -11.64 2.67
N ALA A 75 3.16 -10.91 3.78
CA ALA A 75 2.27 -11.00 4.94
C ALA A 75 1.11 -10.00 4.88
N GLY A 76 0.91 -9.32 3.75
CA GLY A 76 -0.16 -8.34 3.55
C GLY A 76 -0.12 -7.24 4.60
N LEU A 77 1.03 -6.63 4.87
CA LEU A 77 1.13 -5.65 5.97
C LEU A 77 0.94 -4.19 5.54
N ALA A 78 0.79 -3.91 4.24
CA ALA A 78 0.60 -2.57 3.73
C ALA A 78 -0.64 -1.88 4.33
N THR A 79 -0.50 -0.63 4.78
CA THR A 79 -1.55 0.09 5.51
C THR A 79 -2.77 0.35 4.64
N ARG A 80 -3.97 0.37 5.24
CA ARG A 80 -5.22 0.51 4.45
C ARG A 80 -5.58 1.95 4.14
N ASP A 81 -5.16 2.88 5.00
CA ASP A 81 -5.45 4.31 4.85
C ASP A 81 -4.53 4.97 3.81
N MET A 82 -3.24 4.65 3.85
CA MET A 82 -2.22 5.29 3.00
C MET A 82 -1.48 4.35 2.05
N ALA A 83 -1.83 3.07 2.05
CA ALA A 83 -1.20 2.08 1.18
C ALA A 83 0.33 2.01 1.34
N GLU A 84 0.82 2.26 2.55
CA GLU A 84 2.24 2.26 2.88
C GLU A 84 2.71 0.84 3.23
N GLY A 85 3.63 0.28 2.45
CA GLY A 85 4.22 -1.05 2.69
C GLY A 85 5.57 -1.02 3.41
N ILE A 86 6.36 0.06 3.26
CA ILE A 86 7.78 0.09 3.67
C ILE A 86 7.92 -0.04 5.19
N GLY A 87 7.28 0.84 5.98
CA GLY A 87 7.36 0.78 7.43
C GLY A 87 6.92 -0.57 8.00
N PRO A 88 5.74 -1.10 7.62
CA PRO A 88 5.33 -2.44 8.02
C PRO A 88 6.31 -3.55 7.61
N ALA A 89 6.87 -3.51 6.40
CA ALA A 89 7.84 -4.48 5.93
C ALA A 89 9.12 -4.49 6.77
N VAL A 90 9.70 -3.32 7.05
CA VAL A 90 10.89 -3.20 7.89
C VAL A 90 10.63 -3.75 9.29
N ARG A 91 9.52 -3.37 9.93
CA ARG A 91 9.17 -3.86 11.27
C ARG A 91 8.98 -5.38 11.30
N SER A 92 8.31 -5.94 10.31
CA SER A 92 8.10 -7.40 10.23
C SER A 92 9.37 -8.19 9.96
N GLY A 93 10.33 -7.61 9.22
CA GLY A 93 11.64 -8.20 9.00
C GLY A 93 12.49 -8.20 10.27
N LEU A 94 12.47 -7.10 11.04
CA LEU A 94 13.13 -7.04 12.35
C LEU A 94 12.54 -8.04 13.33
N ALA A 95 11.20 -8.17 13.39
CA ALA A 95 10.55 -9.17 14.23
C ALA A 95 10.89 -10.61 13.82
N ALA A 96 11.07 -10.88 12.51
CA ALA A 96 11.49 -12.19 12.04
C ALA A 96 12.95 -12.48 12.44
N ALA A 97 13.84 -11.50 12.28
CA ALA A 97 15.24 -11.61 12.70
C ALA A 97 15.35 -11.86 14.21
N ASP A 98 14.59 -11.16 15.04
CA ASP A 98 14.56 -11.38 16.49
C ASP A 98 14.10 -12.80 16.84
N SER A 99 13.02 -13.29 16.23
CA SER A 99 12.53 -14.66 16.43
C SER A 99 13.57 -15.73 16.00
N ILE A 100 14.33 -15.47 14.94
CA ILE A 100 15.41 -16.36 14.48
C ILE A 100 16.57 -16.39 15.48
N LEU A 101 16.99 -15.24 16.00
CA LEU A 101 18.15 -15.12 16.90
C LEU A 101 17.86 -15.63 18.30
N THR A 102 16.68 -15.37 18.83
CA THR A 102 16.34 -15.61 20.25
C THR A 102 15.44 -16.83 20.45
N GLY A 103 14.80 -17.32 19.39
CA GLY A 103 13.75 -18.32 19.49
C GLY A 103 12.40 -17.77 19.99
N ALA A 104 12.29 -16.45 20.23
CA ALA A 104 11.05 -15.83 20.66
C ALA A 104 9.91 -16.04 19.65
N PRO A 105 8.63 -15.99 20.09
CA PRO A 105 7.49 -16.10 19.18
C PRO A 105 7.49 -15.00 18.11
N TYR A 106 7.28 -15.39 16.84
CA TYR A 106 7.08 -14.42 15.76
C TYR A 106 5.63 -13.92 15.75
N ARG A 107 5.44 -12.63 16.03
CA ARG A 107 4.14 -11.96 16.17
C ARG A 107 4.11 -10.72 15.31
N LEU A 108 2.99 -10.48 14.63
CA LEU A 108 2.79 -9.33 13.73
C LEU A 108 1.65 -8.42 14.18
N GLU A 109 1.00 -8.76 15.29
CA GLU A 109 -0.15 -8.06 15.85
C GLU A 109 0.14 -6.58 16.13
N ASP A 110 1.35 -6.27 16.59
CA ASP A 110 1.76 -4.90 16.98
C ASP A 110 2.14 -4.02 15.77
N ILE A 111 2.26 -4.59 14.58
CA ILE A 111 2.46 -3.81 13.37
C ILE A 111 1.11 -3.19 13.01
N THR A 112 0.97 -1.88 13.19
CA THR A 112 -0.26 -1.14 12.83
C THR A 112 -0.64 -1.30 11.36
N GLY A 113 -1.96 -1.40 11.09
CA GLY A 113 -2.55 -1.38 9.75
C GLY A 113 -2.87 0.02 9.22
N ALA A 114 -2.56 1.06 10.01
CA ALA A 114 -2.83 2.46 9.72
C ALA A 114 -1.55 3.30 9.84
N SER A 115 -1.24 4.10 8.82
CA SER A 115 -0.11 5.03 8.84
C SER A 115 -0.41 6.29 9.64
N LEU A 116 -1.69 6.69 9.75
CA LEU A 116 -2.10 7.94 10.41
C LEU A 116 -2.27 7.83 11.94
N GLY A 117 -1.75 6.77 12.57
CA GLY A 117 -1.84 6.60 14.03
C GLY A 117 -3.21 6.17 14.58
N GLY A 118 -4.14 5.78 13.69
CA GLY A 118 -5.48 5.31 14.06
C GLY A 118 -6.53 6.43 14.18
N GLY A 119 -7.66 6.13 14.83
CA GLY A 119 -8.75 7.10 15.04
C GLY A 119 -9.72 7.27 13.86
N TRP A 120 -10.58 8.27 13.96
CA TRP A 120 -11.69 8.50 13.03
C TRP A 120 -11.23 8.86 11.61
N THR A 121 -10.13 9.61 11.46
CA THR A 121 -9.54 9.98 10.16
C THR A 121 -9.03 8.76 9.42
N SER A 122 -8.21 7.92 10.07
CA SER A 122 -7.72 6.67 9.47
C SER A 122 -8.87 5.74 9.11
N ARG A 123 -9.89 5.61 9.98
CA ARG A 123 -11.11 4.83 9.68
C ARG A 123 -11.90 5.37 8.50
N LEU A 124 -12.00 6.69 8.36
CA LEU A 124 -12.67 7.32 7.22
C LEU A 124 -11.92 7.08 5.92
N PHE A 125 -10.58 7.20 5.92
CA PHE A 125 -9.75 6.91 4.76
C PHE A 125 -9.78 5.43 4.38
N ASP A 126 -9.63 4.53 5.36
CA ASP A 126 -9.78 3.09 5.17
C ASP A 126 -11.13 2.77 4.54
N TRP A 127 -12.23 3.23 5.13
CA TRP A 127 -13.56 3.04 4.56
C TRP A 127 -13.71 3.68 3.19
N ALA A 128 -13.19 4.90 2.98
CA ALA A 128 -13.31 5.57 1.69
C ALA A 128 -12.57 4.79 0.61
N MET A 129 -11.47 4.14 0.94
CA MET A 129 -10.70 3.28 0.04
C MET A 129 -11.40 1.93 -0.17
N THR A 130 -11.79 1.25 0.92
CA THR A 130 -12.28 -0.14 0.92
C THR A 130 -13.79 -0.29 0.71
N ARG A 131 -14.58 0.79 0.75
CA ARG A 131 -16.03 0.73 0.50
C ARG A 131 -16.32 0.14 -0.88
N GLY A 132 -17.01 -1.01 -0.87
CA GLY A 132 -17.34 -1.78 -2.07
C GLY A 132 -16.19 -2.65 -2.61
N ALA A 133 -15.10 -2.84 -1.86
CA ALA A 133 -14.02 -3.78 -2.17
C ALA A 133 -14.22 -5.17 -1.52
N GLY A 134 -15.41 -5.47 -0.99
CA GLY A 134 -15.67 -6.69 -0.21
C GLY A 134 -16.95 -7.48 -0.58
N SER A 135 -17.68 -7.11 -1.64
CA SER A 135 -18.94 -7.79 -2.00
C SER A 135 -18.77 -9.03 -2.88
N ALA A 136 -17.56 -9.55 -3.06
CA ALA A 136 -17.28 -10.67 -3.97
C ALA A 136 -16.59 -11.88 -3.31
N ALA A 137 -16.41 -11.90 -1.98
CA ALA A 137 -15.76 -13.01 -1.27
C ALA A 137 -16.74 -13.91 -0.47
N ALA A 138 -18.05 -13.74 -0.68
CA ALA A 138 -19.09 -14.57 -0.07
C ALA A 138 -20.12 -14.96 -1.14
N ALA A 139 -19.74 -15.91 -2.00
CA ALA A 139 -20.64 -16.72 -2.82
C ALA A 139 -19.97 -18.07 -3.07
#